data_AF-A0A7S3PUY6-F1
#
_entry.id   AF-A0A7S3PUY6-F1
#
_cell.length_a   1.000
_cell.length_b   1.000
_cell.length_c   1.000
_cell.angle_alpha   90.00
_cell.angle_beta   90.00
_cell.angle_gamma   90.00
#
_symmetry.space_group_name_H-M   'P 1'
#
loop_
_entity.id
_entity.type
_entity.pdbx_description
1 polymer ?
#
loop_
_entity_poly.entity_id
_entity_poly.type
_entity_poly.pdbx_seq_one_letter_code
_entity_poly.pdbx_strand_id
1 'polypeptide(L)'
;MTSAALSLGCALLAFSPTLTLLLLFAYSKAQLVIVVTTAAFAQLLSCLLSALLHLPFKALGGSGTLTALFVIIPTSVVSQFLCRCGFVWLYHKVERVVEQSIMRHEALVLEAENIVDRRNNGSRCNRLRQESGSGDEINGNGSNDRDTAPLAGSTAESKLSETAQLRLELNDVSAGLAAGVGFGFMHTVMLYGTLLAAENSRMGTLYQDSCTVMPSIFNSAIMAFLFGILDICWMFATFYGVRRFNSVTWNSEQRTSGFQFQSSSEGTSARGLLGGKGILILVAVSHASAAFATLPNQAMNVNGCVIALPSLALVTILTIAGFWFSMKNNYLPVGQGQEAHNHFD
;
A
#
# COMPACT_ATOMS: atom_id res chain seq x y z
N MET A 1 31.31 -2.69 -26.85
CA MET A 1 30.28 -1.67 -26.56
C MET A 1 28.85 -2.20 -26.63
N THR A 2 28.58 -3.29 -27.36
CA THR A 2 27.24 -3.91 -27.46
C THR A 2 26.74 -4.50 -26.13
N SER A 3 27.63 -5.03 -25.29
CA SER A 3 27.26 -5.63 -23.99
C SER A 3 26.66 -4.59 -23.02
N ALA A 4 27.33 -3.46 -22.83
CA ALA A 4 26.85 -2.42 -21.90
C ALA A 4 25.48 -1.86 -22.28
N ALA A 5 25.22 -1.67 -23.58
CA ALA A 5 23.92 -1.25 -24.07
C ALA A 5 22.83 -2.30 -23.80
N LEU A 6 23.14 -3.59 -24.00
CA LEU A 6 22.24 -4.70 -23.70
C LEU A 6 21.92 -4.77 -22.19
N SER A 7 22.95 -4.75 -21.33
CA SER A 7 22.76 -4.83 -19.88
C SER A 7 21.98 -3.63 -19.34
N LEU A 8 22.27 -2.41 -19.81
CA LEU A 8 21.53 -1.20 -19.44
C LEU A 8 20.08 -1.26 -19.92
N GLY A 9 19.84 -1.70 -21.17
CA GLY A 9 18.48 -1.86 -21.71
C GLY A 9 17.67 -2.90 -20.93
N CYS A 10 18.28 -4.04 -20.57
CA CYS A 10 17.66 -5.08 -19.76
C CYS A 10 17.39 -4.59 -18.32
N ALA A 11 18.29 -3.80 -17.74
CA ALA A 11 18.08 -3.21 -16.43
C ALA A 11 16.91 -2.22 -16.44
N LEU A 12 16.87 -1.32 -17.43
CA LEU A 12 15.74 -0.40 -17.60
C LEU A 12 14.43 -1.15 -17.81
N LEU A 13 14.43 -2.24 -18.59
CA LEU A 13 13.25 -3.09 -18.78
C LEU A 13 12.79 -3.72 -17.46
N ALA A 14 13.68 -4.37 -16.73
CA ALA A 14 13.38 -5.05 -15.46
C ALA A 14 12.80 -4.09 -14.41
N PHE A 15 13.42 -2.91 -14.26
CA PHE A 15 13.02 -1.91 -13.28
C PHE A 15 11.95 -0.93 -13.78
N SER A 16 11.54 -0.98 -15.05
CA SER A 16 10.63 0.00 -15.67
C SER A 16 9.33 0.24 -14.88
N PRO A 17 8.52 -0.79 -14.52
CA PRO A 17 7.23 -0.55 -13.89
C PRO A 17 7.38 0.03 -12.49
N THR A 18 8.36 -0.45 -11.72
CA THR A 18 8.59 0.00 -10.35
C THR A 18 9.23 1.40 -10.32
N LEU A 19 10.21 1.68 -11.18
CA LEU A 19 10.85 3.00 -11.28
C LEU A 19 9.87 4.06 -11.76
N THR A 20 9.04 3.75 -12.76
CA THR A 20 8.05 4.69 -13.30
C THR A 20 7.03 5.08 -12.22
N LEU A 21 6.49 4.10 -11.49
CA LEU A 21 5.56 4.39 -10.39
C LEU A 21 6.26 5.05 -9.19
N LEU A 22 7.50 4.68 -8.89
CA LEU A 22 8.28 5.35 -7.84
C LEU A 22 8.43 6.85 -8.14
N LEU A 23 8.91 7.18 -9.34
CA LEU A 23 9.18 8.56 -9.77
C LEU A 23 7.91 9.40 -9.92
N LEU A 24 6.86 8.84 -10.53
CA LEU A 24 5.61 9.58 -10.75
C LEU A 24 4.74 9.69 -9.49
N PHE A 25 4.73 8.65 -8.65
CA PHE A 25 3.78 8.55 -7.55
C PHE A 25 4.42 8.73 -6.18
N ALA A 26 5.42 7.91 -5.85
CA ALA A 26 5.96 7.87 -4.48
C ALA A 26 6.73 9.15 -4.12
N TYR A 27 7.44 9.76 -5.07
CA TYR A 27 8.19 11.00 -4.83
C TYR A 27 7.32 12.23 -4.62
N SER A 28 6.02 12.17 -4.93
CA SER A 28 5.11 13.30 -4.69
C SER A 28 4.93 13.62 -3.21
N LYS A 29 5.09 12.62 -2.31
CA LYS A 29 4.84 12.76 -0.87
C LYS A 29 5.84 11.95 -0.04
N ALA A 30 6.48 12.60 0.94
CA ALA A 30 7.44 11.95 1.83
C ALA A 30 6.86 10.74 2.58
N GLN A 31 5.57 10.79 2.94
CA GLN A 31 4.88 9.68 3.62
C GLN A 31 4.83 8.41 2.75
N LEU A 32 4.59 8.54 1.44
CA LEU A 32 4.56 7.39 0.53
C LEU A 32 5.95 6.75 0.40
N VAL A 33 7.02 7.53 0.41
CA VAL A 33 8.40 7.03 0.38
C VAL A 33 8.70 6.16 1.61
N ILE A 34 8.20 6.54 2.80
CA ILE A 34 8.32 5.72 4.01
C ILE A 34 7.58 4.38 3.84
N VAL A 35 6.40 4.38 3.23
CA VAL A 35 5.64 3.15 2.94
C VAL A 35 6.38 2.26 1.94
N VAL A 36 6.94 2.83 0.87
CA VAL A 36 7.75 2.09 -0.12
C VAL A 36 8.95 1.41 0.54
N THR A 37 9.73 2.17 1.33
CA THR A 37 10.96 1.68 1.95
C THR A 37 10.69 0.60 3.01
N THR A 38 9.66 0.79 3.83
CA THR A 38 9.25 -0.22 4.83
C THR A 38 8.67 -1.48 4.18
N ALA A 39 7.94 -1.37 3.07
CA ALA A 39 7.46 -2.53 2.31
C ALA A 39 8.62 -3.31 1.64
N ALA A 40 9.63 -2.61 1.11
CA ALA A 40 10.85 -3.23 0.59
C ALA A 40 11.60 -3.99 1.68
N PHE A 41 11.69 -3.42 2.89
CA PHE A 41 12.28 -4.11 4.05
C PHE A 41 11.47 -5.34 4.47
N ALA A 42 10.14 -5.26 4.45
CA ALA A 42 9.28 -6.42 4.70
C ALA A 42 9.53 -7.54 3.68
N GLN A 43 9.74 -7.20 2.40
CA GLN A 43 10.10 -8.19 1.38
C GLN A 43 11.44 -8.88 1.71
N LEU A 44 12.48 -8.13 2.10
CA LEU A 44 13.75 -8.69 2.56
C LEU A 44 13.56 -9.64 3.75
N LEU A 45 12.74 -9.26 4.73
CA LEU A 45 12.45 -10.08 5.89
C LEU A 45 11.76 -11.39 5.48
N SER A 46 10.85 -11.34 4.51
CA SER A 46 10.20 -12.55 3.99
C SER A 46 11.19 -13.49 3.27
N CYS A 47 12.13 -12.94 2.50
CA CYS A 47 13.20 -13.73 1.88
C CYS A 47 14.10 -14.37 2.95
N LEU A 48 14.43 -13.63 4.02
CA LEU A 48 15.20 -14.16 5.15
C LEU A 48 14.45 -15.29 5.86
N LEU A 49 13.16 -15.12 6.15
CA LEU A 49 12.32 -16.16 6.75
C LEU A 49 12.26 -17.40 5.86
N SER A 50 12.07 -17.23 4.55
CA SER A 50 12.10 -18.33 3.60
C SER A 50 13.45 -19.06 3.59
N ALA A 51 14.57 -18.33 3.66
CA ALA A 51 15.90 -18.92 3.71
C ALA A 51 16.13 -19.71 5.02
N LEU A 52 15.68 -19.17 6.16
CA LEU A 52 15.76 -19.84 7.46
C LEU A 52 14.91 -21.12 7.49
N LEU A 53 13.72 -21.10 6.90
CA LEU A 53 12.87 -22.27 6.78
C LEU A 53 13.49 -23.37 5.91
N HIS A 54 14.39 -23.04 4.99
CA HIS A 54 15.04 -24.02 4.14
C HIS A 54 16.19 -24.78 4.83
N LEU A 55 16.88 -24.17 5.80
CA LEU A 55 17.99 -24.79 6.54
C LEU A 55 17.69 -26.18 7.15
N PRO A 56 16.56 -26.39 7.87
CA PRO A 56 16.25 -27.71 8.43
C PRO A 56 16.01 -28.78 7.36
N PHE A 57 15.39 -28.42 6.23
CA PHE A 57 15.17 -29.37 5.13
C PHE A 57 16.46 -29.81 4.46
N LYS A 58 17.43 -28.90 4.35
CA LYS A 58 18.77 -29.23 3.86
C LYS A 58 19.50 -30.18 4.80
N ALA A 59 19.36 -29.99 6.12
CA ALA A 59 19.97 -30.86 7.13
C ALA A 59 19.39 -32.29 7.12
N LEU A 60 18.12 -32.46 6.72
CA LEU A 60 17.46 -33.76 6.61
C LEU A 60 17.85 -34.59 5.37
N GLY A 61 18.85 -34.14 4.59
CA GLY A 61 19.36 -34.90 3.44
C GLY A 61 18.53 -34.79 2.16
N GLY A 62 17.52 -33.90 2.12
CA GLY A 62 16.73 -33.61 0.92
C GLY A 62 17.51 -32.78 -0.10
N SER A 63 18.51 -33.36 -0.76
CA SER A 63 19.35 -32.68 -1.76
C SER A 63 18.88 -32.85 -3.21
N GLY A 64 17.65 -33.35 -3.43
CA GLY A 64 17.12 -33.58 -4.77
C GLY A 64 16.38 -32.37 -5.37
N THR A 65 16.35 -32.32 -6.71
CA THR A 65 15.52 -31.37 -7.50
C THR A 65 14.05 -31.39 -7.06
N LEU A 66 13.54 -32.54 -6.63
CA LEU A 66 12.18 -32.67 -6.09
C LEU A 66 12.01 -31.91 -4.76
N THR A 67 13.01 -31.91 -3.89
CA THR A 67 12.98 -31.14 -2.64
C THR A 67 12.93 -29.65 -2.94
N ALA A 68 13.72 -29.18 -3.92
CA ALA A 68 13.66 -27.79 -4.35
C ALA A 68 12.26 -27.40 -4.85
N LEU A 69 11.64 -28.25 -5.67
CA LEU A 69 10.34 -27.98 -6.28
C LEU A 69 9.18 -28.02 -5.29
N PHE A 70 9.11 -29.05 -4.44
CA PHE A 70 7.96 -29.25 -3.54
C PHE A 70 8.09 -28.52 -2.21
N VAL A 71 9.31 -28.14 -1.80
CA VAL A 71 9.52 -27.49 -0.50
C VAL A 71 9.86 -26.02 -0.67
N ILE A 72 10.82 -25.64 -1.51
CA ILE A 72 11.32 -24.26 -1.56
C ILE A 72 10.25 -23.32 -2.15
N ILE A 73 9.61 -23.72 -3.24
CA ILE A 73 8.62 -22.86 -3.91
C ILE A 73 7.41 -22.59 -3.00
N PRO A 74 6.74 -23.61 -2.42
CA PRO A 74 5.59 -23.34 -1.55
C PRO A 74 5.97 -22.57 -0.29
N THR A 75 7.11 -22.89 0.35
CA THR A 75 7.54 -22.21 1.58
C THR A 75 7.86 -20.73 1.34
N SER A 76 8.53 -20.40 0.23
CA SER A 76 8.81 -19.01 -0.15
C SER A 76 7.54 -18.22 -0.48
N VAL A 77 6.63 -18.80 -1.27
CA VAL A 77 5.34 -18.18 -1.63
C VAL A 77 4.49 -17.90 -0.38
N VAL A 78 4.39 -18.87 0.53
CA VAL A 78 3.66 -18.72 1.79
C VAL A 78 4.31 -17.67 2.68
N SER A 79 5.64 -17.71 2.84
CA SER A 79 6.36 -16.73 3.67
C SER A 79 6.17 -15.30 3.16
N GLN A 80 6.33 -15.07 1.85
CA GLN A 80 6.09 -13.78 1.23
C GLN A 80 4.63 -13.33 1.38
N PHE A 81 3.66 -14.21 1.18
CA PHE A 81 2.25 -13.91 1.35
C PHE A 81 1.88 -13.52 2.79
N LEU A 82 2.40 -14.27 3.78
CA LEU A 82 2.20 -13.95 5.19
C LEU A 82 2.83 -12.61 5.56
N CYS A 83 4.02 -12.32 5.04
CA CYS A 83 4.68 -11.04 5.28
C CYS A 83 3.91 -9.87 4.66
N ARG A 84 3.36 -10.02 3.44
CA ARG A 84 2.45 -9.02 2.84
C ARG A 84 1.23 -8.76 3.74
N CYS A 85 0.53 -9.83 4.16
CA CYS A 85 -0.62 -9.71 5.05
C CYS A 85 -0.24 -9.03 6.38
N GLY A 86 0.90 -9.41 6.98
CA GLY A 86 1.40 -8.85 8.23
C GLY A 86 1.77 -7.37 8.11
N PHE A 87 2.40 -6.97 7.00
CA PHE A 87 2.70 -5.57 6.70
C PHE A 87 1.43 -4.73 6.61
N VAL A 88 0.43 -5.18 5.84
CA VAL A 88 -0.85 -4.47 5.69
C VAL A 88 -1.61 -4.38 7.01
N TRP A 89 -1.58 -5.44 7.82
CA TRP A 89 -2.17 -5.43 9.14
C TRP A 89 -1.50 -4.40 10.06
N LEU A 90 -0.16 -4.35 10.05
CA LEU A 90 0.61 -3.37 10.82
C LEU A 90 0.33 -1.94 10.34
N TYR A 91 0.25 -1.73 9.02
CA TYR A 91 -0.10 -0.45 8.42
C TYR A 91 -1.43 0.08 8.97
N HIS A 92 -2.51 -0.72 8.89
CA HIS A 92 -3.82 -0.31 9.40
C HIS A 92 -3.83 -0.12 10.92
N LYS A 93 -2.98 -0.84 11.66
CA LYS A 93 -2.83 -0.61 13.10
C LYS A 93 -2.22 0.76 13.37
N VAL A 94 -1.16 1.13 12.66
CA VAL A 94 -0.52 2.45 12.78
C VAL A 94 -1.49 3.55 12.36
N GLU A 95 -2.20 3.36 11.25
CA GLU A 95 -3.23 4.28 10.77
C GLU A 95 -4.27 4.60 11.86
N ARG A 96 -4.82 3.57 12.53
CA ARG A 96 -5.77 3.78 13.65
C ARG A 96 -5.16 4.57 14.81
N VAL A 97 -3.91 4.30 15.16
CA VAL A 97 -3.23 5.01 16.27
C VAL A 97 -3.02 6.48 15.90
N VAL A 98 -2.58 6.75 14.67
CA VAL A 98 -2.46 8.10 14.14
C VAL A 98 -3.82 8.77 14.14
N GLU A 99 -4.86 8.06 13.71
CA GLU A 99 -6.22 8.60 13.66
C GLU A 99 -6.73 9.05 15.02
N GLN A 100 -6.58 8.18 16.02
CA GLN A 100 -6.95 8.46 17.40
C GLN A 100 -6.14 9.61 18.00
N SER A 101 -4.84 9.68 17.68
CA SER A 101 -3.97 10.74 18.19
C SER A 101 -4.41 12.13 17.71
N ILE A 102 -4.80 12.24 16.43
CA ILE A 102 -5.24 13.50 15.86
C ILE A 102 -6.63 13.87 16.39
N MET A 103 -7.57 12.91 16.49
CA MET A 103 -8.89 13.19 17.09
C MET A 103 -8.78 13.71 18.53
N ARG A 104 -7.85 13.15 19.32
CA ARG A 104 -7.56 13.66 20.67
C ARG A 104 -6.99 15.08 20.64
N HIS A 105 -6.10 15.37 19.70
CA HIS A 105 -5.52 16.71 19.56
C HIS A 105 -6.59 17.74 19.14
N GLU A 106 -7.45 17.41 18.17
CA GLU A 106 -8.57 18.25 17.75
C GLU A 106 -9.53 18.55 18.91
N ALA A 107 -9.86 17.53 19.72
CA ALA A 107 -10.69 17.72 20.92
C ALA A 107 -10.05 18.67 21.95
N LEU A 108 -8.74 18.54 22.20
CA LEU A 108 -8.01 19.43 23.13
C LEU A 108 -7.92 20.87 22.60
N VAL A 109 -7.76 21.04 21.28
CA VAL A 109 -7.75 22.38 20.66
C VAL A 109 -9.12 23.03 20.80
N LEU A 110 -10.21 22.31 20.54
CA LEU A 110 -11.58 22.81 20.73
C LEU A 110 -11.87 23.13 22.20
N GLU A 111 -11.38 22.34 23.15
CA GLU A 111 -11.51 22.64 24.57
C GLU A 111 -10.76 23.92 24.96
N ALA A 112 -9.53 24.09 24.47
CA ALA A 112 -8.73 25.30 24.72
C ALA A 112 -9.39 26.56 24.13
N GLU A 113 -9.96 26.48 22.93
CA GLU A 113 -10.69 27.58 22.28
C GLU A 113 -11.92 27.98 23.11
N ASN A 114 -12.71 27.01 23.55
CA ASN A 114 -13.86 27.25 24.43
C ASN A 114 -13.48 27.94 25.76
N ILE A 115 -12.29 27.64 26.31
CA ILE A 115 -11.78 28.29 27.53
C ILE A 115 -11.39 29.76 27.24
N VAL A 116 -10.73 30.02 26.11
CA VAL A 116 -10.34 31.38 25.71
C VAL A 116 -11.58 32.25 25.47
N ASP A 117 -12.61 31.71 24.80
CA ASP A 117 -13.86 32.42 24.56
C ASP A 117 -14.61 32.73 25.87
N ARG A 118 -14.67 31.78 26.80
CA ARG A 118 -15.24 32.03 28.14
C ARG A 118 -14.49 33.14 28.88
N ARG A 119 -13.15 33.18 28.78
CA ARG A 119 -12.34 34.21 29.42
C ARG A 119 -12.56 35.60 28.81
N ASN A 120 -12.65 35.66 27.48
CA ASN A 120 -12.92 36.91 26.75
C ASN A 120 -14.32 37.46 27.07
N ASN A 121 -15.34 36.59 27.09
CA ASN A 121 -16.71 36.99 27.45
C ASN A 121 -16.84 37.42 28.92
N GLY A 122 -16.18 36.73 29.85
CA GLY A 122 -16.15 37.13 31.26
C GLY A 122 -15.51 38.51 31.48
N SER A 123 -14.42 38.81 30.76
CA SER A 123 -13.73 40.11 30.85
C SER A 123 -14.57 41.27 30.33
N ARG A 124 -15.37 41.03 29.29
CA ARG A 124 -16.26 42.03 28.69
C ARG A 124 -17.41 42.42 29.62
N CYS A 125 -17.93 41.46 30.38
CA CYS A 125 -19.00 41.69 31.36
C CYS A 125 -18.53 42.59 32.54
N ASN A 126 -17.28 42.42 33.00
CA ASN A 126 -16.73 43.25 34.07
C ASN A 126 -16.45 44.69 33.61
N ARG A 127 -16.05 44.91 32.36
CA ARG A 127 -15.79 46.27 31.84
C ARG A 127 -17.07 47.11 31.72
N LEU A 128 -18.17 46.51 31.26
CA LEU A 128 -19.48 47.20 31.18
C LEU A 128 -20.02 47.62 32.56
N ARG A 129 -19.71 46.85 33.61
CA ARG A 129 -20.13 47.20 34.98
C ARG A 129 -19.35 48.38 35.57
N GLN A 130 -18.12 48.62 35.10
CA GLN A 130 -17.28 49.71 35.60
C GLN A 130 -17.60 51.05 34.92
N GLU A 131 -18.08 51.05 33.67
CA GLU A 131 -18.51 52.27 32.97
C GLU A 131 -19.87 52.81 33.45
N SER A 132 -20.74 51.98 34.04
CA SER A 132 -22.04 52.43 34.57
C SER A 132 -21.96 53.19 35.90
N GLY A 133 -20.77 53.44 36.45
CA GLY A 133 -20.58 53.94 37.82
C GLY A 133 -19.98 55.34 37.99
N SER A 134 -19.59 56.05 36.92
CA SER A 134 -18.94 57.37 37.05
C SER A 134 -19.58 58.38 36.12
N GLY A 135 -20.59 59.09 36.63
CA GLY A 135 -21.03 60.35 36.05
C GLY A 135 -20.08 61.46 36.51
N ASP A 136 -19.32 62.02 35.58
CA ASP A 136 -18.86 63.41 35.64
C ASP A 136 -18.59 63.89 34.21
N GLU A 137 -19.30 64.96 33.84
CA GLU A 137 -19.12 65.75 32.62
C GLU A 137 -17.70 66.33 32.56
N ILE A 138 -16.91 66.14 31.48
CA ILE A 138 -16.09 67.21 30.87
C ILE A 138 -15.90 66.96 29.36
N ASN A 139 -16.30 67.98 28.61
CA ASN A 139 -16.01 68.40 27.24
C ASN A 139 -14.60 68.05 26.69
N GLY A 140 -14.47 67.54 25.46
CA GLY A 140 -13.14 67.31 24.87
C GLY A 140 -13.13 66.69 23.46
N ASN A 141 -13.14 67.56 22.46
CA ASN A 141 -12.96 67.32 21.04
C ASN A 141 -11.62 66.60 20.75
N GLY A 142 -11.58 65.51 19.97
CA GLY A 142 -10.28 64.99 19.48
C GLY A 142 -10.23 63.56 18.93
N SER A 143 -10.15 63.49 17.59
CA SER A 143 -9.40 62.51 16.77
C SER A 143 -9.82 61.03 16.76
N ASN A 144 -10.37 60.65 15.61
CA ASN A 144 -10.58 59.29 15.12
C ASN A 144 -9.24 58.58 14.89
N ASP A 145 -8.89 57.59 15.70
CA ASP A 145 -7.99 56.51 15.28
C ASP A 145 -8.61 55.18 15.77
N ARG A 146 -9.36 54.56 14.86
CA ARG A 146 -9.93 53.22 15.06
C ARG A 146 -8.84 52.20 14.81
N ASP A 147 -8.03 51.94 15.83
CA ASP A 147 -7.16 50.77 15.89
C ASP A 147 -8.03 49.51 15.88
N THR A 148 -8.16 48.95 14.68
CA THR A 148 -8.94 47.75 14.39
C THR A 148 -8.10 46.57 14.86
N ALA A 149 -8.30 46.14 16.10
CA ALA A 149 -7.59 45.00 16.67
C ALA A 149 -7.75 43.77 15.74
N PRO A 150 -6.65 43.14 15.29
CA PRO A 150 -6.71 42.04 14.34
C PRO A 150 -7.40 40.83 15.00
N LEU A 151 -8.46 40.34 14.37
CA LEU A 151 -9.15 39.11 14.76
C LEU A 151 -8.16 37.94 14.78
N ALA A 152 -7.74 37.51 15.97
CA ALA A 152 -6.84 36.38 16.17
C ALA A 152 -7.46 35.00 15.87
N GLY A 153 -8.75 34.95 15.49
CA GLY A 153 -9.50 33.70 15.26
C GLY A 153 -9.20 32.99 13.94
N SER A 154 -8.85 33.70 12.86
CA SER A 154 -8.76 33.06 11.53
C SER A 154 -7.53 32.16 11.34
N THR A 155 -6.50 32.31 12.16
CA THR A 155 -5.24 31.56 12.06
C THR A 155 -5.32 30.13 12.59
N ALA A 156 -6.21 29.86 13.55
CA ALA A 156 -6.36 28.52 14.14
C ALA A 156 -7.16 27.59 13.20
N GLU A 157 -8.24 28.11 12.62
CA GLU A 157 -9.10 27.39 11.67
C GLU A 157 -8.34 27.02 10.38
N SER A 158 -7.48 27.92 9.90
CA SER A 158 -6.61 27.67 8.74
C SER A 158 -5.62 26.52 8.96
N LYS A 159 -5.03 26.40 10.17
CA LYS A 159 -4.07 25.32 10.49
C LYS A 159 -4.76 23.95 10.62
N LEU A 160 -5.98 23.94 11.15
CA LEU A 160 -6.80 22.72 11.28
C LEU A 160 -7.21 22.18 9.91
N SER A 161 -7.60 23.07 8.98
CA SER A 161 -7.91 22.71 7.60
C SER A 161 -6.73 22.07 6.87
N GLU A 162 -5.52 22.61 7.06
CA GLU A 162 -4.30 22.05 6.43
C GLU A 162 -3.97 20.65 6.96
N THR A 163 -4.13 20.41 8.27
CA THR A 163 -3.95 19.07 8.86
C THR A 163 -5.02 18.07 8.41
N ALA A 164 -6.27 18.50 8.21
CA ALA A 164 -7.33 17.65 7.68
C ALA A 164 -7.11 17.34 6.19
N GLN A 165 -6.58 18.30 5.43
CA GLN A 165 -6.23 18.12 4.02
C GLN A 165 -5.08 17.11 3.85
N LEU A 166 -4.10 17.10 4.77
CA LEU A 166 -3.05 16.08 4.82
C LEU A 166 -3.58 14.68 5.19
N ARG A 167 -4.71 14.56 5.92
CA ARG A 167 -5.36 13.28 6.27
C ARG A 167 -6.13 12.67 5.10
N LEU A 168 -6.78 13.50 4.28
CA LEU A 168 -7.60 13.05 3.15
C LEU A 168 -6.78 12.50 1.98
N GLU A 169 -5.48 12.78 1.96
CA GLU A 169 -4.63 12.44 0.83
C GLU A 169 -3.92 11.09 0.94
N LEU A 170 -3.91 10.44 2.11
CA LEU A 170 -3.34 9.09 2.27
C LEU A 170 -4.40 8.02 1.98
N ASN A 171 -4.92 8.04 0.76
CA ASN A 171 -5.90 7.06 0.30
C ASN A 171 -5.27 5.64 0.34
N ASP A 172 -6.00 4.62 0.80
CA ASP A 172 -5.57 3.22 0.75
C ASP A 172 -5.03 2.79 -0.62
N VAL A 173 -5.60 3.34 -1.69
CA VAL A 173 -5.13 3.13 -3.07
C VAL A 173 -3.66 3.54 -3.19
N SER A 174 -3.33 4.73 -2.67
CA SER A 174 -1.99 5.30 -2.71
C SER A 174 -1.02 4.50 -1.86
N ALA A 175 -1.42 4.14 -0.65
CA ALA A 175 -0.60 3.35 0.26
C ALA A 175 -0.37 1.93 -0.28
N GLY A 176 -1.41 1.28 -0.82
CA GLY A 176 -1.32 -0.04 -1.42
C GLY A 176 -0.45 -0.08 -2.67
N LEU A 177 -0.56 0.92 -3.54
CA LEU A 177 0.29 1.07 -4.71
C LEU A 177 1.75 1.34 -4.32
N ALA A 178 1.99 2.27 -3.39
CA ALA A 178 3.32 2.57 -2.88
C ALA A 178 3.99 1.34 -2.22
N ALA A 179 3.25 0.62 -1.38
CA ALA A 179 3.73 -0.61 -0.77
C ALA A 179 4.03 -1.69 -1.83
N GLY A 180 3.19 -1.81 -2.86
CA GLY A 180 3.41 -2.72 -4.00
C GLY A 180 4.67 -2.39 -4.78
N VAL A 181 4.94 -1.11 -5.03
CA VAL A 181 6.18 -0.64 -5.67
C VAL A 181 7.40 -1.03 -4.83
N GLY A 182 7.36 -0.83 -3.51
CA GLY A 182 8.48 -1.20 -2.64
C GLY A 182 8.75 -2.70 -2.61
N PHE A 183 7.67 -3.49 -2.48
CA PHE A 183 7.75 -4.95 -2.46
C PHE A 183 8.28 -5.51 -3.80
N GLY A 184 7.69 -5.06 -4.91
CA GLY A 184 8.08 -5.45 -6.26
C GLY A 184 9.49 -5.00 -6.62
N PHE A 185 9.89 -3.78 -6.24
CA PHE A 185 11.24 -3.27 -6.49
C PHE A 185 12.30 -4.17 -5.84
N MET A 186 12.12 -4.49 -4.55
CA MET A 186 13.06 -5.34 -3.85
C MET A 186 13.08 -6.77 -4.41
N HIS A 187 11.93 -7.31 -4.82
CA HIS A 187 11.86 -8.61 -5.47
C HIS A 187 12.62 -8.62 -6.81
N THR A 188 12.44 -7.59 -7.64
CA THR A 188 13.19 -7.39 -8.89
C THR A 188 14.69 -7.25 -8.63
N VAL A 189 15.12 -6.49 -7.61
CA VAL A 189 16.55 -6.39 -7.22
C VAL A 189 17.11 -7.77 -6.86
N MET A 190 16.38 -8.57 -6.09
CA MET A 190 16.85 -9.91 -5.69
C MET A 190 16.92 -10.88 -6.88
N LEU A 191 15.91 -10.86 -7.75
CA LEU A 191 15.80 -11.79 -8.88
C LEU A 191 16.74 -11.44 -10.04
N TYR A 192 16.90 -10.15 -10.35
CA TYR A 192 17.68 -9.67 -11.49
C TYR A 192 19.01 -9.03 -11.10
N GLY A 193 19.08 -8.33 -9.97
CA GLY A 193 20.27 -7.58 -9.56
C GLY A 193 21.49 -8.46 -9.31
N THR A 194 21.31 -9.69 -8.81
CA THR A 194 22.39 -10.66 -8.63
C THR A 194 23.01 -11.11 -9.96
N LEU A 195 22.19 -11.30 -10.99
CA LEU A 195 22.65 -11.62 -12.34
C LEU A 195 23.34 -10.43 -12.99
N LEU A 196 22.78 -9.22 -12.84
CA LEU A 196 23.39 -7.99 -13.35
C LEU A 196 24.77 -7.74 -12.72
N ALA A 197 24.91 -7.99 -11.42
CA ALA A 197 26.19 -7.89 -10.73
C ALA A 197 27.23 -8.91 -11.23
N ALA A 198 26.78 -10.13 -11.59
CA ALA A 198 27.66 -11.17 -12.11
C ALA A 198 28.20 -10.86 -13.53
N GLU A 199 27.45 -10.12 -14.34
CA GLU A 199 27.82 -9.81 -15.74
C GLU A 199 28.88 -8.70 -15.86
N ASN A 200 29.04 -7.85 -14.84
CA ASN A 200 29.83 -6.61 -14.89
C ASN A 200 31.36 -6.76 -15.07
N SER A 201 31.90 -7.97 -15.29
CA SER A 201 33.35 -8.19 -15.25
C SER A 201 33.98 -8.93 -16.45
N ARG A 202 33.20 -9.45 -17.41
CA ARG A 202 33.78 -10.26 -18.51
C ARG A 202 33.14 -9.99 -19.87
N MET A 203 33.95 -10.05 -20.92
CA MET A 203 33.49 -10.01 -22.31
C MET A 203 32.79 -11.33 -22.67
N GLY A 204 31.49 -11.42 -22.39
CA GLY A 204 30.68 -12.56 -22.81
C GLY A 204 29.24 -12.45 -22.33
N THR A 205 28.29 -12.87 -23.17
CA THR A 205 26.87 -12.99 -22.79
C THR A 205 26.60 -14.39 -22.27
N LEU A 206 25.99 -14.48 -21.09
CA LEU A 206 25.65 -15.76 -20.49
C LEU A 206 24.39 -16.31 -21.14
N TYR A 207 24.47 -17.54 -21.66
CA TYR A 207 23.34 -18.31 -22.15
C TYR A 207 23.08 -19.43 -21.17
N GLN A 208 21.80 -19.69 -20.89
CA GLN A 208 21.38 -20.85 -20.11
C GLN A 208 21.08 -22.00 -21.07
N ASP A 209 21.39 -23.24 -20.67
CA ASP A 209 21.09 -24.42 -21.48
C ASP A 209 19.59 -24.53 -21.77
N SER A 210 18.75 -24.18 -20.80
CA SER A 210 17.29 -24.11 -20.93
C SER A 210 16.80 -23.13 -22.00
N CYS A 211 17.64 -22.19 -22.46
CA CYS A 211 17.28 -21.19 -23.44
C CYS A 211 18.48 -20.71 -24.30
N THR A 212 18.79 -21.46 -25.35
CA THR A 212 19.86 -21.08 -26.29
C THR A 212 19.46 -19.93 -27.23
N VAL A 213 18.16 -19.63 -27.34
CA VAL A 213 17.61 -18.63 -28.27
C VAL A 213 17.76 -17.19 -27.75
N MET A 214 17.82 -16.97 -26.44
CA MET A 214 17.95 -15.62 -25.86
C MET A 214 18.97 -15.56 -24.72
N PRO A 215 19.68 -14.42 -24.54
CA PRO A 215 20.60 -14.23 -23.42
C PRO A 215 19.87 -14.35 -22.07
N SER A 216 20.54 -14.93 -21.07
CA SER A 216 19.94 -15.13 -19.75
C SER A 216 19.56 -13.81 -19.07
N ILE A 217 20.35 -12.74 -19.27
CA ILE A 217 20.05 -11.40 -18.75
C ILE A 217 18.73 -10.85 -19.30
N PHE A 218 18.43 -11.11 -20.57
CA PHE A 218 17.18 -10.66 -21.19
C PHE A 218 15.98 -11.46 -20.68
N ASN A 219 16.12 -12.80 -20.60
CA ASN A 219 15.09 -13.67 -20.03
C ASN A 219 14.74 -13.25 -18.60
N SER A 220 15.75 -13.09 -17.74
CA SER A 220 15.57 -12.68 -16.35
C SER A 220 15.00 -11.27 -16.22
N ALA A 221 15.33 -10.35 -17.13
CA ALA A 221 14.73 -9.00 -17.14
C ALA A 221 13.22 -9.03 -17.42
N ILE A 222 12.77 -9.87 -18.38
CA ILE A 222 11.33 -10.03 -18.65
C ILE A 222 10.62 -10.68 -17.46
N MET A 223 11.20 -11.73 -16.88
CA MET A 223 10.62 -12.37 -15.70
C MET A 223 10.49 -11.36 -14.54
N ALA A 224 11.54 -10.57 -14.29
CA ALA A 224 11.54 -9.56 -13.23
C ALA A 224 10.54 -8.42 -13.48
N PHE A 225 10.37 -8.02 -14.75
CA PHE A 225 9.35 -7.05 -15.16
C PHE A 225 7.93 -7.58 -14.85
N LEU A 226 7.63 -8.83 -15.22
CA LEU A 226 6.33 -9.45 -14.99
C LEU A 226 6.05 -9.65 -13.48
N PHE A 227 7.03 -10.12 -12.71
CA PHE A 227 6.91 -10.23 -11.25
C PHE A 227 6.75 -8.87 -10.59
N GLY A 228 7.43 -7.83 -11.06
CA GLY A 228 7.26 -6.47 -10.55
C GLY A 228 5.82 -5.97 -10.69
N ILE A 229 5.18 -6.21 -11.84
CA ILE A 229 3.76 -5.87 -12.06
C ILE A 229 2.85 -6.71 -11.15
N LEU A 230 3.09 -8.02 -11.08
CA LEU A 230 2.32 -8.92 -10.23
C LEU A 230 2.41 -8.52 -8.75
N ASP A 231 3.58 -8.15 -8.25
CA ASP A 231 3.77 -7.70 -6.87
C ASP A 231 2.96 -6.44 -6.55
N ILE A 232 2.90 -5.49 -7.48
CA ILE A 232 2.06 -4.30 -7.33
C ILE A 232 0.59 -4.70 -7.24
N CYS A 233 0.11 -5.56 -8.15
CA CYS A 233 -1.27 -6.05 -8.15
C CYS A 233 -1.61 -6.85 -6.88
N TRP A 234 -0.74 -7.75 -6.45
CA TRP A 234 -0.93 -8.58 -5.26
C TRP A 234 -0.93 -7.76 -3.98
N MET A 235 -0.04 -6.78 -3.86
CA MET A 235 0.00 -5.93 -2.68
C MET A 235 -1.25 -5.08 -2.59
N PHE A 236 -1.66 -4.50 -3.71
CA PHE A 236 -2.90 -3.74 -3.78
C PHE A 236 -4.12 -4.60 -3.40
N ALA A 237 -4.25 -5.80 -3.98
CA ALA A 237 -5.33 -6.72 -3.66
C ALA A 237 -5.28 -7.19 -2.19
N THR A 238 -4.09 -7.30 -1.60
CA THR A 238 -3.93 -7.64 -0.17
C THR A 238 -4.42 -6.52 0.73
N PHE A 239 -4.12 -5.24 0.42
CA PHE A 239 -4.69 -4.08 1.12
C PHE A 239 -6.21 -4.14 1.15
N TYR A 240 -6.81 -4.34 -0.02
CA TYR A 240 -8.26 -4.48 -0.12
C TYR A 240 -8.81 -5.68 0.68
N GLY A 241 -8.19 -6.85 0.51
CA GLY A 241 -8.61 -8.09 1.18
C GLY A 241 -8.54 -8.01 2.70
N VAL A 242 -7.44 -7.48 3.25
CA VAL A 242 -7.22 -7.34 4.70
C VAL A 242 -8.15 -6.29 5.31
N ARG A 243 -8.33 -5.14 4.66
CA ARG A 243 -9.27 -4.11 5.14
C ARG A 243 -10.67 -4.69 5.28
N ARG A 244 -11.14 -5.38 4.23
CA ARG A 244 -12.48 -6.00 4.23
C ARG A 244 -12.60 -7.13 5.25
N PHE A 245 -11.54 -7.91 5.44
CA PHE A 245 -11.51 -8.96 6.46
C PHE A 245 -11.63 -8.40 7.88
N ASN A 246 -10.86 -7.35 8.21
CA ASN A 246 -10.86 -6.73 9.53
C ASN A 246 -12.20 -6.07 9.87
N SER A 247 -12.90 -5.48 8.90
CA SER A 247 -14.23 -4.89 9.14
C SER A 247 -15.26 -5.91 9.61
N VAL A 248 -15.16 -7.17 9.15
CA VAL A 248 -16.09 -8.24 9.56
C VAL A 248 -15.79 -8.70 10.98
N THR A 249 -14.51 -8.92 11.30
CA THR A 249 -14.09 -9.39 12.63
C THR A 249 -14.42 -8.38 13.72
N TRP A 250 -14.19 -7.08 13.49
CA TRP A 250 -14.46 -6.05 14.49
C TRP A 250 -15.94 -5.95 14.88
N ASN A 251 -16.84 -6.05 13.90
CA ASN A 251 -18.28 -6.02 14.17
C ASN A 251 -18.77 -7.22 14.98
N SER A 252 -18.04 -8.35 14.92
CA SER A 252 -18.37 -9.53 15.73
C SER A 252 -18.03 -9.33 17.20
N GLU A 253 -16.92 -8.65 17.50
CA GLU A 253 -16.44 -8.42 18.87
C GLU A 253 -17.35 -7.43 19.63
N GLN A 254 -17.87 -6.39 18.94
CA GLN A 254 -18.86 -5.47 19.52
C GLN A 254 -20.23 -6.13 19.77
N ARG A 255 -20.62 -7.16 19.01
CA ARG A 255 -21.85 -7.92 19.26
C ARG A 255 -21.75 -8.83 20.48
N THR A 256 -20.56 -9.35 20.80
CA THR A 256 -20.38 -10.18 22.00
C THR A 256 -20.47 -9.40 23.31
N SER A 257 -20.29 -8.06 23.29
CA SER A 257 -20.52 -7.20 24.46
C SER A 257 -21.99 -6.78 24.67
N GLY A 258 -22.90 -7.14 23.76
CA GLY A 258 -24.33 -6.82 23.86
C GLY A 258 -25.18 -7.97 23.34
N PHE A 259 -25.65 -8.83 24.24
CA PHE A 259 -26.57 -9.94 23.94
C PHE A 259 -27.90 -9.41 23.35
N GLN A 260 -27.95 -9.24 22.03
CA GLN A 260 -29.19 -9.18 21.28
C GLN A 260 -29.09 -10.10 20.07
N PHE A 261 -29.70 -11.28 20.24
CA PHE A 261 -29.90 -12.30 19.24
C PHE A 261 -30.97 -11.81 18.24
N GLN A 262 -30.61 -10.92 17.32
CA GLN A 262 -31.49 -10.56 16.21
C GLN A 262 -31.04 -11.30 14.94
N SER A 263 -31.66 -12.45 14.74
CA SER A 263 -31.57 -13.31 13.56
C SER A 263 -32.12 -12.60 12.34
N SER A 264 -31.37 -11.68 11.76
CA SER A 264 -31.61 -11.15 10.42
C SER A 264 -30.97 -12.10 9.39
N SER A 265 -31.60 -13.26 9.27
CA SER A 265 -31.55 -14.10 8.09
C SER A 265 -32.43 -13.45 7.04
N GLU A 266 -31.95 -12.46 6.30
CA GLU A 266 -32.44 -12.09 4.96
C GLU A 266 -31.79 -10.78 4.53
N GLY A 267 -30.83 -10.91 3.63
CA GLY A 267 -30.02 -9.81 3.12
C GLY A 267 -28.88 -10.31 2.27
N THR A 268 -29.09 -11.43 1.56
CA THR A 268 -28.24 -12.06 0.54
C THR A 268 -28.18 -11.24 -0.76
N SER A 269 -28.53 -9.95 -0.70
CA SER A 269 -28.62 -9.11 -1.90
C SER A 269 -27.23 -8.61 -2.30
N ALA A 270 -26.69 -9.25 -3.34
CA ALA A 270 -25.67 -8.73 -4.26
C ALA A 270 -24.32 -8.27 -3.66
N ARG A 271 -23.79 -8.96 -2.64
CA ARG A 271 -22.37 -8.83 -2.27
C ARG A 271 -21.53 -9.56 -3.31
N GLY A 272 -20.63 -8.84 -3.98
CA GLY A 272 -19.78 -9.35 -5.06
C GLY A 272 -19.15 -10.71 -4.77
N LEU A 273 -18.94 -11.48 -5.84
CA LEU A 273 -18.60 -12.91 -5.88
C LEU A 273 -17.41 -13.33 -4.99
N LEU A 274 -16.54 -12.41 -4.56
CA LEU A 274 -15.46 -12.69 -3.63
C LEU A 274 -15.47 -11.72 -2.44
N GLY A 275 -15.79 -12.22 -1.25
CA GLY A 275 -15.52 -11.49 0.00
C GLY A 275 -14.01 -11.30 0.23
N GLY A 276 -13.62 -10.53 1.26
CA GLY A 276 -12.20 -10.23 1.54
C GLY A 276 -11.31 -11.47 1.65
N LYS A 277 -11.83 -12.56 2.24
CA LYS A 277 -11.14 -13.87 2.26
C LYS A 277 -10.88 -14.44 0.87
N GLY A 278 -11.85 -14.33 -0.04
CA GLY A 278 -11.75 -14.82 -1.40
C GLY A 278 -10.64 -14.12 -2.18
N ILE A 279 -10.48 -12.80 -1.99
CA ILE A 279 -9.42 -12.03 -2.65
C ILE A 279 -8.04 -12.42 -2.12
N LEU A 280 -7.90 -12.62 -0.81
CA LEU A 280 -6.64 -13.10 -0.23
C LEU A 280 -6.26 -14.50 -0.75
N ILE A 281 -7.24 -15.40 -0.90
CA ILE A 281 -7.03 -16.71 -1.53
C ILE A 281 -6.60 -16.54 -3.00
N LEU A 282 -7.26 -15.66 -3.75
CA LEU A 282 -6.92 -15.38 -5.15
C LEU A 282 -5.50 -14.83 -5.30
N VAL A 283 -5.06 -13.96 -4.40
CA VAL A 283 -3.66 -13.49 -4.33
C VAL A 283 -2.71 -14.66 -4.06
N ALA A 284 -2.98 -15.49 -3.06
CA ALA A 284 -2.12 -16.62 -2.73
C ALA A 284 -2.02 -17.64 -3.88
N VAL A 285 -3.15 -17.96 -4.52
CA VAL A 285 -3.21 -18.89 -5.66
C VAL A 285 -2.50 -18.32 -6.88
N SER A 286 -2.76 -17.06 -7.25
CA SER A 286 -2.08 -16.44 -8.40
C SER A 286 -0.57 -16.29 -8.17
N HIS A 287 -0.14 -16.01 -6.94
CA HIS A 287 1.27 -15.99 -6.56
C HIS A 287 1.92 -17.36 -6.69
N ALA A 288 1.26 -18.42 -6.19
CA ALA A 288 1.73 -19.78 -6.40
C ALA A 288 1.79 -20.13 -7.89
N SER A 289 0.74 -19.85 -8.67
CA SER A 289 0.69 -20.09 -10.11
C SER A 289 1.82 -19.39 -10.87
N ALA A 290 2.16 -18.15 -10.51
CA ALA A 290 3.26 -17.42 -11.11
C ALA A 290 4.62 -18.09 -10.80
N ALA A 291 4.83 -18.52 -9.56
CA ALA A 291 6.04 -19.25 -9.18
C ALA A 291 6.13 -20.63 -9.87
N PHE A 292 5.02 -21.34 -10.03
CA PHE A 292 4.97 -22.60 -10.79
C PHE A 292 5.19 -22.37 -12.29
N ALA A 293 4.75 -21.24 -12.85
CA ALA A 293 4.99 -20.90 -14.25
C ALA A 293 6.48 -20.72 -14.58
N THR A 294 7.33 -20.44 -13.59
CA THR A 294 8.78 -20.34 -13.80
C THR A 294 9.50 -21.69 -13.81
N LEU A 295 8.84 -22.77 -13.37
CA LEU A 295 9.44 -24.09 -13.24
C LEU A 295 9.99 -24.68 -14.54
N PRO A 296 9.32 -24.56 -15.71
CA PRO A 296 9.87 -25.08 -16.95
C PRO A 296 11.27 -24.53 -17.25
N ASN A 297 11.57 -23.30 -16.81
CA ASN A 297 12.90 -22.70 -16.97
C ASN A 297 13.99 -23.36 -16.12
N GLN A 298 13.64 -24.07 -15.03
CA GLN A 298 14.57 -24.81 -14.20
C GLN A 298 14.55 -26.32 -14.46
N ALA A 299 13.39 -26.87 -14.81
CA ALA A 299 13.18 -28.31 -14.95
C ALA A 299 13.55 -28.85 -16.35
N MET A 300 13.45 -28.01 -17.39
CA MET A 300 13.72 -28.43 -18.76
C MET A 300 15.09 -27.93 -19.21
N ASN A 301 15.92 -28.87 -19.67
CA ASN A 301 17.26 -28.56 -20.19
C ASN A 301 17.21 -27.93 -21.60
N VAL A 302 16.09 -28.02 -22.31
CA VAL A 302 15.94 -27.49 -23.67
C VAL A 302 14.60 -26.76 -23.79
N ASN A 303 14.61 -25.53 -24.29
CA ASN A 303 13.43 -24.69 -24.56
C ASN A 303 12.53 -24.37 -23.34
N GLY A 304 13.05 -24.46 -22.11
CA GLY A 304 12.29 -24.16 -20.90
C GLY A 304 11.73 -22.72 -20.87
N CYS A 305 12.51 -21.76 -21.37
CA CYS A 305 12.09 -20.35 -21.46
C CYS A 305 10.90 -20.12 -22.41
N VAL A 306 10.79 -20.92 -23.48
CA VAL A 306 9.72 -20.81 -24.49
C VAL A 306 8.36 -21.14 -23.87
N ILE A 307 8.35 -21.96 -22.82
CA ILE A 307 7.14 -22.34 -22.08
C ILE A 307 6.94 -21.43 -20.85
N ALA A 308 8.02 -21.14 -20.10
CA ALA A 308 7.94 -20.36 -18.87
C ALA A 308 7.52 -18.90 -19.11
N LEU A 309 8.06 -18.24 -20.14
CA LEU A 309 7.74 -16.82 -20.39
C LEU A 309 6.27 -16.61 -20.79
N PRO A 310 5.70 -17.34 -21.77
CA PRO A 310 4.28 -17.16 -22.12
C PRO A 310 3.34 -17.58 -21.00
N SER A 311 3.68 -18.61 -20.21
CA SER A 311 2.85 -19.03 -19.07
C SER A 311 2.85 -17.98 -17.96
N LEU A 312 4.01 -17.39 -17.63
CA LEU A 312 4.08 -16.29 -16.67
C LEU A 312 3.32 -15.05 -17.18
N ALA A 313 3.45 -14.72 -18.47
CA ALA A 313 2.70 -13.63 -19.08
C ALA A 313 1.18 -13.87 -19.01
N LEU A 314 0.72 -15.09 -19.28
CA LEU A 314 -0.69 -15.48 -19.14
C LEU A 314 -1.18 -15.31 -17.70
N VAL A 315 -0.43 -15.80 -16.71
CA VAL A 315 -0.76 -15.62 -15.28
C VAL A 315 -0.82 -14.14 -14.92
N THR A 316 0.11 -13.33 -15.44
CA THR A 316 0.13 -11.87 -15.23
C THR A 316 -1.13 -11.21 -15.79
N ILE A 317 -1.49 -11.51 -17.03
CA ILE A 317 -2.69 -10.98 -17.68
C ILE A 317 -3.96 -11.41 -16.93
N LEU A 318 -4.07 -12.68 -16.55
CA LEU A 318 -5.22 -13.19 -15.80
C LEU A 318 -5.33 -12.55 -14.41
N THR A 319 -4.20 -12.28 -13.75
CA THR A 319 -4.17 -11.60 -12.45
C THR A 319 -4.62 -10.14 -12.60
N ILE A 320 -4.13 -9.42 -13.60
CA ILE A 320 -4.54 -8.03 -13.88
C ILE A 320 -6.03 -7.97 -14.26
N ALA A 321 -6.49 -8.88 -15.11
CA ALA A 321 -7.90 -8.95 -15.49
C ALA A 321 -8.78 -9.27 -14.29
N GLY A 322 -8.45 -10.31 -13.52
CA GLY A 322 -9.18 -10.69 -12.31
C GLY A 322 -9.22 -9.55 -11.27
N PHE A 323 -8.10 -8.82 -11.13
CA PHE A 323 -8.03 -7.61 -10.33
C PHE A 323 -8.98 -6.54 -10.85
N TRP A 324 -8.91 -6.18 -12.14
CA TRP A 324 -9.77 -5.18 -12.76
C TRP A 324 -11.26 -5.49 -12.57
N PHE A 325 -11.67 -6.74 -12.82
CA PHE A 325 -13.06 -7.18 -12.64
C PHE A 325 -13.50 -7.15 -11.17
N SER A 326 -12.63 -7.53 -10.23
CA SER A 326 -12.94 -7.52 -8.80
C SER A 326 -13.03 -6.10 -8.24
N MET A 327 -12.17 -5.22 -8.72
CA MET A 327 -11.99 -3.86 -8.23
C MET A 327 -13.06 -2.90 -8.73
N LYS A 328 -13.37 -2.94 -10.03
CA LYS A 328 -14.29 -2.00 -10.68
C LYS A 328 -15.61 -1.86 -9.93
N ASN A 329 -16.13 -2.98 -9.43
CA ASN A 329 -17.45 -3.01 -8.79
C ASN A 329 -17.42 -2.71 -7.27
N ASN A 330 -16.25 -2.79 -6.63
CA ASN A 330 -16.19 -2.77 -5.17
C ASN A 330 -15.32 -1.67 -4.56
N TYR A 331 -14.59 -0.89 -5.37
CA TYR A 331 -13.70 0.16 -4.86
C TYR A 331 -14.30 1.56 -4.81
N LEU A 332 -15.41 1.79 -5.51
CA LEU A 332 -16.11 3.07 -5.43
C LEU A 332 -16.92 3.11 -4.11
N PRO A 333 -16.75 4.14 -3.27
CA PRO A 333 -17.56 4.30 -2.06
C PRO A 333 -19.04 4.38 -2.46
N VAL A 334 -19.90 3.73 -1.67
CA VAL A 334 -21.33 3.52 -1.97
C VAL A 334 -22.11 4.83 -2.19
N GLY A 335 -21.55 6.00 -1.85
CA GLY A 335 -22.17 7.30 -2.08
C GLY A 335 -21.78 8.04 -3.37
N GLN A 336 -20.63 7.77 -3.98
CA GLN A 336 -20.17 8.55 -5.16
C GLN A 336 -20.75 8.08 -6.49
N GLY A 337 -21.27 6.83 -6.55
CA GLY A 337 -21.89 6.31 -7.77
C GLY A 337 -23.25 6.94 -8.09
N GLN A 338 -23.99 7.39 -7.08
CA GLN A 338 -25.32 7.98 -7.28
C GLN A 338 -25.26 9.43 -7.76
N GLU A 339 -24.27 10.22 -7.34
CA GLU A 339 -24.11 11.60 -7.83
C GLU A 339 -23.58 11.64 -9.27
N ALA A 340 -22.72 10.69 -9.66
CA ALA A 340 -22.23 10.62 -11.03
C ALA A 340 -23.33 10.22 -12.03
N HIS A 341 -24.32 9.41 -11.63
CA HIS A 341 -25.42 9.04 -12.53
C HIS A 341 -26.42 10.19 -12.72
N ASN A 342 -26.67 10.99 -11.67
CA ASN A 342 -27.61 12.12 -11.74
C ASN A 342 -27.08 13.33 -12.53
N HIS A 343 -25.81 13.33 -12.93
CA HIS A 343 -25.21 14.42 -13.71
C HIS A 343 -25.13 14.14 -15.22
N PHE A 344 -25.52 12.94 -15.65
CA PHE A 344 -25.53 12.52 -17.06
C PHE A 344 -26.94 12.29 -17.64
N ASP A 345 -27.99 12.53 -16.86
CA ASP A 345 -29.39 12.56 -17.31
C ASP A 345 -29.90 14.02 -17.37
#